data_AF-A0A3C0U8I5-F1
#
_entry.id   AF-A0A3C0U8I5-F1
#
_cell.length_a   1.000
_cell.length_b   1.000
_cell.length_c   1.000
_cell.angle_alpha   90.00
_cell.angle_beta   90.00
_cell.angle_gamma   90.00
#
_symmetry.space_group_name_H-M   'P 1'
#
loop_
_entity.id
_entity.type
_entity.pdbx_description
1 polymer ?
#
loop_
_entity_poly.entity_id
_entity_poly.type
_entity_poly.pdbx_seq_one_letter_code
_entity_poly.pdbx_strand_id
1 'polypeptide(L)'
;MNFEVWPEAIELGRMFAAEGYELALVGGPVRDLLLHRKSHDLDFCTSARPEQFEHILRRFGHDGFWDMGRKFGTLGAMRRREDGTEVKVEVTTYRSDTYDPDSRKPEVNYGDS
;
A
#
# COMPACT_ATOMS: atom_id res chain seq x y z
N MET A 1 9.34 -9.64 -21.06
CA MET A 1 8.66 -8.34 -20.87
C MET A 1 9.55 -7.50 -19.99
N ASN A 2 9.89 -6.28 -20.41
CA ASN A 2 10.70 -5.36 -19.61
C ASN A 2 9.73 -4.38 -18.94
N PHE A 3 9.43 -4.60 -17.66
CA PHE A 3 8.54 -3.71 -16.91
C PHE A 3 9.38 -2.61 -16.26
N GLU A 4 9.00 -1.36 -16.45
CA GLU A 4 9.59 -0.24 -15.74
C GLU A 4 8.87 -0.09 -14.39
N VAL A 5 9.48 -0.64 -13.33
CA VAL A 5 8.90 -0.65 -11.98
C VAL A 5 9.37 0.59 -11.21
N TRP A 6 8.52 1.14 -10.36
CA TRP A 6 8.86 2.28 -9.51
C TRP A 6 9.97 1.93 -8.51
N PRO A 7 11.07 2.70 -8.43
CA PRO A 7 12.09 2.52 -7.41
C PRO A 7 11.53 2.53 -5.99
N GLU A 8 10.51 3.36 -5.75
CA GLU A 8 9.77 3.45 -4.48
C GLU A 8 9.08 2.15 -4.10
N ALA A 9 8.51 1.44 -5.08
CA ALA A 9 7.87 0.15 -4.83
C ALA A 9 8.90 -0.90 -4.38
N ILE A 10 10.08 -0.90 -5.00
CA ILE A 10 11.17 -1.81 -4.65
C ILE A 10 11.74 -1.47 -3.26
N GLU A 11 11.93 -0.18 -2.97
CA GLU A 11 12.41 0.27 -1.67
C GLU A 11 11.43 -0.09 -0.55
N LEU A 12 10.15 0.24 -0.73
CA LEU A 12 9.11 -0.09 0.26
C LEU A 12 9.01 -1.60 0.48
N GLY A 13 9.06 -2.39 -0.60
CA GLY A 13 9.10 -3.86 -0.51
C GLY A 13 10.27 -4.37 0.32
N ARG A 14 11.47 -3.80 0.16
CA ARG A 14 12.64 -4.16 1.00
C ARG A 14 12.46 -3.75 2.45
N MET A 15 11.85 -2.60 2.73
CA MET A 15 11.59 -2.14 4.09
C MET A 15 10.62 -3.06 4.84
N PHE A 16 9.56 -3.53 4.17
CA PHE A 16 8.62 -4.51 4.74
C PHE A 16 9.27 -5.88 4.91
N ALA A 17 10.00 -6.37 3.90
CA ALA A 17 10.68 -7.65 3.96
C ALA A 17 11.75 -7.70 5.07
N ALA A 18 12.44 -6.58 5.33
CA ALA A 18 13.42 -6.47 6.42
C ALA A 18 12.80 -6.68 7.81
N GLU A 19 11.49 -6.50 7.95
CA GLU A 19 10.73 -6.75 9.18
C GLU A 19 9.90 -8.04 9.14
N GLY A 20 10.07 -8.86 8.10
CA GLY A 20 9.42 -10.16 7.96
C GLY A 20 7.98 -10.09 7.44
N TYR A 21 7.57 -8.97 6.85
CA TYR A 21 6.23 -8.79 6.28
C TYR A 21 6.24 -8.93 4.76
N GLU A 22 5.14 -9.50 4.25
CA GLU A 22 4.87 -9.50 2.81
C GLU A 22 4.39 -8.12 2.38
N LEU A 23 4.73 -7.72 1.15
CA LEU A 23 4.18 -6.54 0.51
C LEU A 23 3.99 -6.84 -0.97
N ALA A 24 2.76 -6.78 -1.44
CA ALA A 24 2.38 -7.03 -2.83
C ALA A 24 1.80 -5.76 -3.46
N LEU A 25 2.28 -5.38 -4.64
CA LEU A 25 1.62 -4.36 -5.46
C LEU A 25 0.31 -4.95 -5.99
N VAL A 26 -0.79 -4.21 -5.84
CA VAL A 26 -2.13 -4.67 -6.22
C VAL A 26 -2.86 -3.61 -7.04
N GLY A 27 -4.06 -3.94 -7.52
CA GLY A 27 -5.01 -2.96 -8.05
C GLY A 27 -4.59 -2.29 -9.38
N GLY A 28 -4.95 -1.01 -9.51
CA GLY A 28 -4.70 -0.19 -10.69
C GLY A 28 -3.24 -0.16 -11.14
N PRO A 29 -2.26 0.00 -10.23
CA PRO A 29 -0.84 -0.01 -10.58
C PRO A 29 -0.35 -1.27 -11.28
N VAL A 30 -0.85 -2.45 -10.90
CA VAL A 30 -0.50 -3.70 -11.60
C VAL A 30 -1.03 -3.68 -13.03
N ARG A 31 -2.31 -3.29 -13.21
CA ARG A 31 -2.90 -3.12 -14.54
C ARG A 31 -2.10 -2.11 -15.37
N ASP A 32 -1.73 -0.97 -14.78
CA ASP A 32 -1.06 0.11 -15.49
C ASP A 32 0.38 -0.28 -15.86
N LEU A 33 1.08 -1.02 -15.01
CA LEU A 33 2.38 -1.64 -15.32
C LEU A 33 2.28 -2.59 -16.54
N LEU A 34 1.25 -3.44 -16.57
CA LEU A 34 1.00 -4.35 -17.70
C LEU A 34 0.64 -3.60 -18.99
N LEU A 35 -0.06 -2.47 -18.86
CA LEU A 35 -0.44 -1.59 -19.97
C LEU A 35 0.62 -0.55 -20.34
N HIS A 36 1.79 -0.56 -19.71
CA HIS A 36 2.88 0.40 -19.93
C HIS A 36 2.43 1.87 -19.72
N ARG A 37 1.58 2.10 -18.71
CA ARG A 37 1.12 3.43 -18.28
C ARG A 37 1.83 3.82 -16.98
N LYS A 38 2.23 5.09 -16.89
CA LYS A 38 2.80 5.63 -15.64
C LYS A 38 1.67 6.01 -14.68
N SER A 39 1.67 5.41 -13.49
CA SER A 39 0.88 5.83 -12.32
C SER A 39 1.82 6.40 -11.27
N HIS A 40 1.34 7.36 -10.46
CA HIS A 40 2.08 7.89 -9.30
C HIS A 40 1.41 7.55 -7.98
N ASP A 41 0.25 6.91 -8.05
CA ASP A 41 -0.47 6.34 -6.91
C ASP A 41 -0.24 4.83 -6.94
N LEU A 42 0.32 4.28 -5.87
CA LEU A 42 0.67 2.87 -5.72
C LEU A 42 -0.11 2.22 -4.58
N ASP A 43 -0.86 1.17 -4.89
CA ASP A 43 -1.64 0.40 -3.92
C ASP A 43 -0.89 -0.88 -3.59
N PHE A 44 -0.74 -1.15 -2.29
CA PHE A 44 -0.12 -2.35 -1.78
C PHE A 44 -1.03 -3.08 -0.80
N CYS A 45 -0.89 -4.40 -0.77
CA CYS A 45 -1.38 -5.24 0.30
C CYS A 45 -0.23 -5.84 1.10
N THR A 46 -0.42 -6.03 2.41
CA THR A 46 0.60 -6.59 3.31
C THR A 46 0.01 -7.59 4.30
N SER A 47 0.84 -8.50 4.79
CA SER A 47 0.51 -9.38 5.92
C SER A 47 0.52 -8.66 7.27
N ALA A 48 1.09 -7.44 7.35
CA ALA A 48 1.20 -6.68 8.58
C ALA A 48 -0.07 -5.89 8.90
N ARG A 49 -0.47 -5.84 10.19
CA ARG A 49 -1.54 -4.94 10.66
C ARG A 49 -1.07 -3.48 10.71
N PRO A 50 -1.97 -2.49 10.63
CA PRO A 50 -1.60 -1.06 10.65
C PRO A 50 -0.64 -0.67 11.79
N GLU A 51 -0.84 -1.21 12.99
CA GLU A 51 0.00 -0.94 14.17
C GLU A 51 1.42 -1.50 14.01
N GLN A 52 1.60 -2.51 13.15
CA GLN A 52 2.87 -3.19 12.90
C GLN A 52 3.67 -2.55 11.77
N PHE A 53 3.04 -1.93 10.78
CA PHE A 53 3.76 -1.34 9.63
C PHE A 53 3.79 0.18 9.60
N GLU A 54 3.04 0.86 10.48
CA GLU A 54 2.99 2.33 10.51
C GLU A 54 4.38 2.98 10.58
N HIS A 55 5.28 2.47 11.42
CA HIS A 55 6.63 3.04 11.55
C HIS A 55 7.47 2.84 10.28
N ILE A 56 7.24 1.76 9.53
CA ILE A 56 7.85 1.53 8.22
C ILE A 56 7.36 2.62 7.27
N LEU A 57 6.04 2.81 7.21
CA LEU A 57 5.40 3.72 6.27
C LEU A 57 5.71 5.20 6.57
N ARG A 58 5.81 5.60 7.85
CA ARG A 58 6.24 6.94 8.26
C ARG A 58 7.70 7.23 7.91
N ARG A 59 8.59 6.23 8.01
CA ARG A 59 9.99 6.39 7.60
C ARG A 59 10.10 6.56 6.08
N PHE A 60 9.32 5.79 5.32
CA PHE A 60 9.28 5.90 3.87
C PHE A 60 8.70 7.24 3.42
N GLY A 61 7.50 7.57 3.90
CA GLY A 61 6.73 8.78 3.55
C GLY A 61 7.04 9.99 4.41
N HIS A 62 8.31 10.37 4.51
CA HIS A 62 8.72 11.50 5.33
C HIS A 62 8.14 12.87 4.87
N ASP A 63 7.62 12.95 3.64
CA ASP A 63 6.95 14.15 3.10
C ASP A 63 5.44 14.19 3.38
N GLY A 64 4.83 13.07 3.79
CA GLY A 64 3.40 13.02 4.07
C GLY A 64 2.92 11.64 4.55
N PHE A 65 1.97 11.65 5.48
CA PHE A 65 1.37 10.45 6.06
C PHE A 65 -0.09 10.70 6.42
N TRP A 66 -0.97 9.71 6.19
CA TRP A 66 -2.38 9.75 6.58
C TRP A 66 -2.87 8.38 7.08
N ASP A 67 -3.74 8.42 8.10
CA ASP A 67 -4.28 7.22 8.77
C ASP A 67 -5.81 7.21 8.83
N MET A 68 -6.50 8.06 8.06
CA MET A 68 -7.97 8.10 8.02
C MET A 68 -8.59 6.75 7.63
N GLY A 69 -7.86 5.94 6.86
CA GLY A 69 -8.21 4.57 6.47
C GLY A 69 -7.91 3.49 7.51
N ARG A 70 -7.30 3.82 8.66
CA ARG A 70 -6.79 2.84 9.63
C ARG A 70 -7.84 1.83 10.08
N LYS A 71 -9.07 2.30 10.35
CA LYS A 71 -10.19 1.43 10.75
C LYS A 71 -10.57 0.37 9.71
N PHE A 72 -10.11 0.54 8.47
CA PHE A 72 -10.30 -0.39 7.37
C PHE A 72 -9.01 -1.13 6.98
N GLY A 73 -7.96 -1.00 7.79
CA GLY A 73 -6.68 -1.65 7.56
C GLY A 73 -5.72 -0.88 6.64
N THR A 74 -6.04 0.34 6.24
CA THR A 74 -5.27 1.12 5.25
C THR A 74 -4.57 2.31 5.89
N LEU A 75 -3.26 2.46 5.64
CA LEU A 75 -2.51 3.69 5.90
C LEU A 75 -1.88 4.16 4.59
N GLY A 76 -1.67 5.48 4.45
CA GLY A 76 -1.00 6.01 3.28
C GLY A 76 0.12 6.97 3.61
N ALA A 77 1.00 7.12 2.63
CA ALA A 77 2.21 7.92 2.72
C ALA A 77 2.53 8.57 1.37
N MET A 78 3.28 9.66 1.41
CA MET A 78 3.78 10.35 0.23
C MET A 78 5.27 10.61 0.37
N ARG A 79 5.97 10.48 -0.75
CA ARG A 79 7.36 10.85 -0.91
C ARG A 79 7.51 11.74 -2.13
N ARG A 80 8.31 12.78 -2.01
CA ARG A 80 8.69 13.66 -3.11
C ARG A 80 10.09 13.31 -3.61
N ARG A 81 10.23 13.14 -4.92
CA ARG A 81 11.54 12.97 -5.57
C ARG A 81 12.28 14.31 -5.68
N GLU A 82 13.57 14.24 -5.95
CA GLU A 82 14.39 15.45 -6.20
C GLU A 82 13.88 16.29 -7.38
N ASP A 83 13.26 15.65 -8.37
CA ASP A 83 12.65 16.32 -9.54
C ASP A 83 11.27 16.95 -9.22
N GLY A 84 10.79 16.85 -7.98
CA GLY A 84 9.51 17.37 -7.53
C GLY A 84 8.33 16.43 -7.75
N THR A 85 8.52 15.27 -8.39
CA THR A 85 7.44 14.28 -8.57
C THR A 85 7.01 13.72 -7.23
N GLU A 86 5.70 13.74 -6.96
CA GLU A 86 5.11 13.11 -5.78
C GLU A 86 4.72 11.67 -6.10
N VAL A 87 5.12 10.74 -5.23
CA VAL A 87 4.71 9.34 -5.27
C VAL A 87 3.90 9.07 -4.01
N LYS A 88 2.65 8.65 -4.20
CA LYS A 88 1.75 8.29 -3.10
C LYS A 88 1.64 6.78 -3.03
N VAL A 89 1.63 6.27 -1.82
CA VAL A 89 1.45 4.85 -1.54
C VAL A 89 0.31 4.68 -0.56
N GLU A 90 -0.55 3.69 -0.81
CA GLU A 90 -1.52 3.20 0.17
C GLU A 90 -1.20 1.74 0.45
N VAL A 91 -1.10 1.40 1.74
CA VAL A 91 -0.80 0.04 2.19
C VAL A 91 -1.98 -0.46 3.01
N THR A 92 -2.57 -1.57 2.57
CA THR A 92 -3.72 -2.20 3.22
C THR A 92 -3.34 -3.59 3.74
N THR A 93 -3.62 -3.90 5.00
CA THR A 93 -3.46 -5.27 5.51
C THR A 93 -4.42 -6.23 4.79
N TYR A 94 -4.04 -7.50 4.65
CA TYR A 94 -4.96 -8.54 4.18
C TYR A 94 -6.24 -8.55 5.03
N ARG A 95 -7.39 -8.58 4.35
CA ARG A 95 -8.71 -8.60 4.99
C ARG A 95 -9.69 -9.42 4.16
N SER A 96 -10.63 -10.05 4.84
CA SER A 96 -11.81 -10.66 4.24
C SER A 96 -12.97 -9.73 4.55
N ASP A 97 -13.50 -9.04 3.53
CA ASP A 97 -14.69 -8.22 3.70
C ASP A 97 -15.92 -9.15 3.73
N THR A 98 -16.57 -9.26 4.89
CA THR A 98 -17.87 -9.92 4.99
C THR A 98 -18.95 -8.86 4.79
N TYR A 99 -19.71 -8.96 3.70
CA TYR A 99 -20.80 -8.04 3.41
C TYR A 99 -22.10 -8.55 4.05
N ASP A 100 -22.69 -7.74 4.92
CA ASP A 100 -24.10 -7.90 5.30
C ASP A 100 -24.96 -7.37 4.12
N PRO A 101 -25.82 -8.20 3.51
CA PRO A 101 -26.64 -7.81 2.37
C PRO A 101 -27.59 -6.62 2.64
N ASP A 102 -27.88 -6.28 3.91
CA ASP A 102 -28.74 -5.15 4.28
C ASP A 102 -27.98 -3.86 4.67
N SER A 103 -26.64 -3.86 4.59
CA SER A 103 -25.80 -2.71 4.98
C SER A 103 -24.66 -2.45 4.00
N ARG A 104 -24.47 -1.19 3.60
CA ARG A 104 -23.31 -0.76 2.80
C ARG A 104 -22.02 -0.58 3.62
N LYS A 105 -22.02 -0.94 4.91
CA LYS A 105 -20.86 -0.77 5.79
C LYS A 105 -20.24 -2.15 6.06
N PRO A 106 -19.01 -2.42 5.60
CA PRO A 106 -18.38 -3.72 5.82
C PRO A 106 -17.98 -3.92 7.28
N GLU A 107 -18.10 -5.14 7.77
CA GLU A 107 -17.34 -5.62 8.93
C GLU A 107 -15.98 -6.15 8.45
N VAL A 108 -14.90 -5.60 9.00
CA VAL A 108 -13.53 -5.93 8.60
C VAL A 108 -13.03 -7.08 9.48
N ASN A 109 -12.85 -8.25 8.88
CA ASN A 109 -12.12 -9.37 9.49
C ASN A 109 -10.73 -9.45 8.86
N TYR A 110 -9.69 -9.38 9.69
CA TYR A 110 -8.31 -9.55 9.22
C TYR A 110 -8.06 -11.04 8.94
N GLY A 111 -7.51 -11.35 7.76
CA GLY A 111 -7.17 -12.72 7.34
C GLY A 111 -5.67 -12.95 7.35
N ASP A 112 -5.24 -14.18 7.64
CA ASP A 112 -3.83 -14.58 7.73
C ASP A 112 -3.29 -15.27 6.45
N SER A 113 -4.07 -15.28 5.35
CA SER A 113 -3.68 -15.88 4.05
C SER A 113 -4.51 -15.35 2.88
#